data_AF-A0A1H3Q0Q3-F1
#
_entry.id   AF-A0A1H3Q0Q3-F1
#
_cell.length_a   1.000
_cell.length_b   1.000
_cell.length_c   1.000
_cell.angle_alpha   90.00
_cell.angle_beta   90.00
_cell.angle_gamma   90.00
#
_symmetry.space_group_name_H-M   'P 1'
#
loop_
_entity.id
_entity.type
_entity.pdbx_description
1 polymer ?
#
loop_
_entity_poly.entity_id
_entity_poly.type
_entity_poly.pdbx_seq_one_letter_code
_entity_poly.pdbx_strand_id
1 'polypeptide(L)'
;MNLEQLAGELAKAGVDPRSYHFPGKQADGPLHDSAVYLEADGAGWTVGVRERGVNTPRQSFDTEDAACRYMYDLLTWKAPEPVRLTPEEAEAARLLNERIQAENLRDLRERKARYDAEH
;
A
#
# COMPACT_ATOMS: atom_id res chain seq x y z
N MET A 1 9.20 18.35 0.37
CA MET A 1 9.68 17.29 1.25
C MET A 1 10.86 16.63 0.56
N ASN A 2 11.95 16.45 1.27
CA ASN A 2 13.12 15.71 0.82
C ASN A 2 13.39 14.54 1.79
N LEU A 3 14.41 13.72 1.52
CA LEU A 3 14.73 12.54 2.35
C LEU A 3 15.01 12.89 3.82
N GLU A 4 15.68 14.02 4.09
CA GLU A 4 15.97 14.46 5.46
C GLU A 4 14.69 14.87 6.21
N GLN A 5 13.84 15.65 5.56
CA GLN A 5 12.54 16.04 6.10
C GLN A 5 11.65 14.81 6.33
N LEU A 6 11.61 13.87 5.39
CA LEU A 6 10.89 12.61 5.54
C LEU A 6 11.36 11.82 6.76
N ALA A 7 12.68 11.67 6.95
CA ALA A 7 13.23 10.99 8.12
C ALA A 7 12.80 11.66 9.43
N GLY A 8 12.82 13.00 9.48
CA GLY A 8 12.38 13.76 10.64
C GLY A 8 10.88 13.58 10.91
N GLU A 9 10.03 13.65 9.89
CA GLU A 9 8.59 13.50 10.03
C GLU A 9 8.18 12.07 10.42
N LEU A 10 8.83 11.04 9.87
CA LEU A 10 8.61 9.63 10.26
C LEU A 10 8.99 9.38 11.72
N ALA A 11 10.10 9.95 12.18
CA ALA A 11 10.51 9.88 13.58
C ALA A 11 9.50 10.56 14.51
N LYS A 12 9.00 11.75 14.15
CA LYS A 12 7.94 12.45 14.89
C LYS A 12 6.63 11.66 14.94
N ALA A 13 6.29 10.97 13.85
CA ALA A 13 5.11 10.11 13.77
C ALA A 13 5.27 8.77 14.53
N GLY A 14 6.48 8.47 15.04
CA GLY A 14 6.77 7.26 15.81
C GLY A 14 6.89 6.00 14.96
N VAL A 15 7.17 6.13 13.65
CA VAL A 15 7.37 4.99 12.76
C VAL A 15 8.69 4.29 13.11
N ASP A 16 8.67 2.96 13.26
CA ASP A 16 9.87 2.16 13.52
C ASP A 16 10.86 2.33 12.35
N PRO A 17 12.12 2.76 12.59
CA PRO A 17 13.14 2.90 11.56
C PRO A 17 13.42 1.63 10.74
N ARG A 18 13.07 0.44 11.25
CA ARG A 18 13.20 -0.84 10.54
C ARG A 18 12.07 -1.12 9.53
N SER A 19 11.02 -0.30 9.54
CA SER A 19 9.89 -0.41 8.61
C SER A 19 10.16 0.27 7.27
N TYR A 20 11.30 0.96 7.12
CA TYR A 20 11.60 1.67 5.90
C TYR A 20 13.09 1.79 5.56
N HIS A 21 13.38 2.07 4.29
CA HIS A 21 14.73 2.26 3.78
C HIS A 21 14.79 3.27 2.62
N PHE A 22 15.71 4.22 2.67
CA PHE A 22 16.01 5.15 1.56
C PHE A 22 17.43 5.72 1.70
N PRO A 23 18.00 6.32 0.64
CA PRO A 23 19.35 6.88 0.67
C PRO A 23 19.59 7.82 1.86
N GLY A 24 20.72 7.64 2.54
CA GLY A 24 21.08 8.46 3.70
C GLY A 24 20.41 8.05 5.02
N LYS A 25 19.54 7.03 5.03
CA LYS A 25 18.97 6.48 6.27
C LYS A 25 19.17 4.97 6.39
N GLN A 26 19.94 4.58 7.39
CA GLN A 26 20.16 3.20 7.79
C GLN A 26 19.48 2.95 9.14
N ALA A 27 18.84 1.79 9.29
CA ALA A 27 18.29 1.35 10.56
C ALA A 27 19.40 0.77 11.45
N ASP A 28 19.27 0.90 12.78
CA ASP A 28 20.19 0.35 13.77
C ASP A 28 19.96 -1.17 13.98
N GLY A 29 19.85 -1.92 12.88
CA GLY A 29 19.54 -3.34 12.88
C GLY A 29 18.96 -3.84 11.55
N PRO A 30 18.66 -5.13 11.44
CA PRO A 30 17.97 -5.66 10.26
C PRO A 30 16.60 -5.02 10.12
N LEU A 31 16.22 -4.74 8.88
CA LEU A 31 14.86 -4.32 8.54
C LEU A 31 13.85 -5.42 8.94
N HIS A 32 12.60 -5.02 9.11
CA HIS A 32 11.51 -5.97 9.22
C HIS A 32 11.39 -6.83 7.95
N ASP A 33 10.76 -7.99 8.09
CA ASP A 33 10.47 -8.90 6.97
C ASP A 33 9.69 -8.23 5.83
N SER A 34 8.96 -7.15 6.14
CA SER A 34 8.34 -6.26 5.17
C SER A 34 8.71 -4.81 5.55
N ALA A 35 9.35 -4.10 4.63
CA ALA A 35 9.75 -2.69 4.80
C ALA A 35 9.50 -1.91 3.51
N VAL A 36 9.10 -0.64 3.62
CA VAL A 36 8.91 0.24 2.47
C VAL A 36 10.26 0.81 2.04
N TYR A 37 10.61 0.69 0.77
CA TYR A 37 11.81 1.33 0.24
C TYR A 37 11.47 2.50 -0.68
N LEU A 38 12.38 3.47 -0.74
CA LEU A 38 12.35 4.57 -1.70
C LEU A 38 13.74 4.72 -2.29
N GLU A 39 13.82 4.74 -3.62
CA GLU A 39 15.08 4.83 -4.37
C GLU A 39 14.92 5.75 -5.58
N ALA A 40 16.04 6.36 -6.02
CA ALA A 40 16.10 7.07 -7.29
C ALA A 40 16.48 6.09 -8.39
N ASP A 41 15.75 6.09 -9.51
CA ASP A 41 15.95 5.16 -10.64
C ASP A 41 16.54 5.84 -11.90
N GLY A 42 17.13 7.03 -11.73
CA GLY A 42 17.82 7.77 -12.77
C GLY A 42 16.90 8.62 -13.66
N ALA A 43 15.60 8.31 -13.73
CA ALA A 43 14.58 9.12 -14.40
C ALA A 43 13.57 9.73 -13.41
N GLY A 44 13.47 9.17 -12.21
CA GLY A 44 12.61 9.66 -11.15
C GLY A 44 12.87 8.91 -9.84
N TRP A 45 11.78 8.66 -9.11
CA TRP A 45 11.78 8.07 -7.79
C TRP A 45 10.78 6.93 -7.74
N THR A 46 11.20 5.81 -7.18
CA THR A 46 10.34 4.63 -7.02
C THR A 46 10.16 4.34 -5.55
N VAL A 47 8.89 4.16 -5.15
CA VAL A 47 8.50 3.64 -3.85
C VAL A 47 8.00 2.22 -4.03
N GLY A 48 8.55 1.30 -3.22
CA GLY A 48 8.19 -0.11 -3.28
C GLY A 48 8.22 -0.76 -1.90
N VAL A 49 7.99 -2.07 -1.89
CA VAL A 49 8.06 -2.87 -0.66
C VAL A 49 9.15 -3.90 -0.83
N ARG A 50 9.96 -4.04 0.21
CA ARG A 50 10.95 -5.08 0.36
C ARG A 50 10.40 -6.14 1.27
N GLU A 51 10.15 -7.33 0.74
CA GLU A 51 9.65 -8.47 1.50
C GLU A 51 10.68 -9.60 1.49
N ARG A 52 11.16 -9.99 2.67
CA ARG A 52 12.14 -11.07 2.87
C ARG A 52 13.36 -10.95 1.94
N GLY A 53 13.82 -9.72 1.75
CA GLY A 53 14.97 -9.40 0.90
C GLY A 53 14.64 -9.10 -0.57
N VAL A 54 13.40 -9.33 -1.03
CA VAL A 54 12.97 -9.10 -2.41
C VAL A 54 12.29 -7.74 -2.54
N ASN A 55 12.81 -6.87 -3.40
CA ASN A 55 12.20 -5.57 -3.71
C ASN A 55 11.12 -5.74 -4.79
N THR A 56 9.92 -5.25 -4.49
CA THR A 56 8.82 -5.16 -5.45
C THR A 56 8.42 -3.69 -5.59
N PRO A 57 8.61 -3.06 -6.77
CA PRO A 57 8.21 -1.69 -6.99
C PRO A 57 6.68 -1.58 -6.94
N ARG A 58 6.16 -0.49 -6.36
CA ARG A 58 4.72 -0.22 -6.31
C ARG A 58 4.32 0.99 -7.13
N GLN A 59 5.04 2.08 -6.98
CA GLN A 59 4.66 3.37 -7.57
C GLN A 59 5.92 4.16 -7.92
N SER A 60 5.90 4.77 -9.11
CA SER A 60 6.95 5.68 -9.57
C SER A 60 6.45 7.13 -9.57
N PHE A 61 7.37 8.06 -9.40
CA PHE A 61 7.14 9.49 -9.26
C PHE A 61 8.23 10.27 -9.97
N ASP A 62 7.86 11.41 -10.55
CA ASP A 62 8.81 12.28 -11.25
C ASP A 62 9.68 13.11 -10.29
N THR A 63 9.25 13.27 -9.04
CA THR A 63 9.92 14.16 -8.08
C THR A 63 10.11 13.49 -6.72
N GLU A 64 11.20 13.89 -6.05
CA GLU A 64 11.53 13.47 -4.69
C GLU A 64 10.41 13.85 -3.71
N ASP A 65 9.85 15.06 -3.86
CA ASP A 65 8.76 15.56 -3.02
C ASP A 65 7.53 14.66 -3.06
N ALA A 66 7.10 14.27 -4.27
CA ALA A 66 5.95 13.41 -4.44
C ALA A 66 6.19 12.02 -3.85
N ALA A 67 7.35 11.42 -4.11
CA ALA A 67 7.71 10.10 -3.58
C ALA A 67 7.81 10.12 -2.04
N CYS A 68 8.44 11.14 -1.47
CA CYS A 68 8.56 11.29 -0.03
C CYS A 68 7.19 11.43 0.63
N ARG A 69 6.30 12.27 0.07
CA ARG A 69 4.95 12.47 0.62
C ARG A 69 4.13 11.20 0.58
N TYR A 70 4.17 10.50 -0.55
CA TYR A 70 3.51 9.21 -0.69
C TYR A 70 4.02 8.19 0.33
N MET A 71 5.33 8.11 0.53
CA MET A 71 5.92 7.19 1.51
C MET A 71 5.53 7.56 2.95
N TYR A 72 5.50 8.85 3.28
CA TYR A 72 5.03 9.32 4.58
C TYR A 72 3.57 8.92 4.83
N ASP A 73 2.68 9.20 3.87
CA ASP A 73 1.27 8.85 3.97
C ASP A 73 1.10 7.34 4.14
N LEU A 74 1.84 6.53 3.36
CA LEU A 74 1.78 5.07 3.45
C LEU A 74 2.19 4.54 4.82
N LEU A 75 3.25 5.08 5.42
CA LEU A 75 3.81 4.61 6.70
C LEU A 75 3.09 5.17 7.93
N THR A 76 2.40 6.29 7.77
CA THR A 76 1.63 6.93 8.85
C THR A 76 0.13 6.68 8.75
N TRP A 77 -0.31 6.06 7.65
CA TRP A 77 -1.70 5.66 7.50
C TRP A 77 -2.10 4.71 8.63
N LYS A 78 -3.06 5.16 9.43
CA LYS A 78 -3.74 4.33 10.42
C LYS A 78 -5.00 3.80 9.77
N ALA A 79 -5.11 2.48 9.67
CA ALA A 79 -6.38 1.87 9.36
C ALA A 79 -7.43 2.41 10.34
N PRO A 80 -8.63 2.78 9.85
CA PRO A 80 -9.70 3.19 10.75
C PRO A 80 -9.94 2.08 11.77
N GLU A 81 -10.21 2.47 13.01
CA GLU A 81 -10.47 1.47 14.06
C GLU A 81 -11.61 0.55 13.63
N PRO A 82 -11.46 -0.78 13.85
CA PRO A 82 -12.51 -1.71 13.49
C PRO A 82 -13.77 -1.38 14.29
N VAL A 83 -14.81 -0.95 13.58
CA VAL A 83 -16.12 -0.66 14.17
C VAL A 83 -16.83 -1.98 14.46
N ARG A 84 -17.31 -2.15 15.70
CA ARG A 84 -18.21 -3.27 16.02
C ARG A 84 -19.61 -2.94 15.50
N LEU A 85 -20.06 -3.72 14.53
CA LEU A 85 -21.43 -3.62 14.01
C LEU A 85 -22.43 -4.19 15.02
N THR A 86 -23.61 -3.59 15.07
CA THR A 86 -24.77 -4.22 15.70
C THR A 86 -25.21 -5.47 14.92
N PRO A 87 -26.01 -6.39 15.51
CA PRO A 87 -26.50 -7.56 14.78
C PRO A 87 -27.28 -7.21 13.50
N GLU A 88 -28.06 -6.13 13.52
CA GLU A 88 -28.81 -5.66 12.35
C GLU A 88 -27.90 -5.13 11.25
N GLU A 89 -26.90 -4.30 11.61
CA GLU A 89 -25.91 -3.78 10.65
C GLU A 89 -25.03 -4.90 10.08
N ALA A 90 -24.67 -5.90 10.90
CA ALA A 90 -23.90 -7.05 10.45
C ALA A 90 -24.69 -7.89 9.42
N GLU A 91 -25.98 -8.09 9.65
CA GLU A 91 -26.85 -8.81 8.71
C GLU A 91 -27.06 -8.01 7.42
N ALA A 92 -27.29 -6.70 7.52
CA ALA A 92 -27.37 -5.82 6.35
C ALA A 92 -26.07 -5.84 5.52
N ALA A 93 -24.91 -5.77 6.18
CA ALA A 93 -23.61 -5.87 5.53
C ALA A 93 -23.39 -7.24 4.86
N ARG A 94 -23.84 -8.32 5.51
CA ARG A 94 -23.79 -9.68 4.94
C ARG A 94 -24.62 -9.77 3.65
N LEU A 95 -25.88 -9.33 3.70
CA LEU A 95 -26.78 -9.34 2.54
C LEU A 95 -26.27 -8.46 1.40
N LEU A 96 -25.70 -7.29 1.72
CA LEU A 96 -25.07 -6.42 0.72
C LEU A 96 -23.87 -7.11 0.06
N ASN A 97 -22.99 -7.73 0.84
CA ASN A 97 -21.85 -8.47 0.33
C ASN A 97 -22.29 -9.65 -0.55
N GLU A 98 -23.31 -10.40 -0.15
CA GLU A 98 -23.88 -11.50 -0.96
C GLU A 98 -24.39 -11.00 -2.32
N ARG A 99 -25.07 -9.85 -2.34
CA ARG A 99 -25.52 -9.22 -3.59
C ARG A 99 -24.34 -8.84 -4.49
N ILE A 100 -23.34 -8.15 -3.94
CA ILE A 100 -22.15 -7.74 -4.69
C ILE A 100 -21.43 -8.95 -5.28
N GLN A 101 -21.30 -10.04 -4.51
CA GLN A 101 -20.65 -11.26 -4.98
C GLN A 101 -21.45 -11.94 -6.11
N ALA A 102 -22.78 -11.97 -6.01
CA ALA A 102 -23.64 -12.51 -7.06
C ALA A 102 -23.54 -11.71 -8.37
N GLU A 103 -23.54 -10.38 -8.28
CA GLU A 103 -23.35 -9.48 -9.42
C GLU A 103 -21.98 -9.67 -10.06
N ASN A 104 -20.90 -9.64 -9.28
CA ASN A 104 -19.54 -9.86 -9.78
C ASN A 104 -19.40 -11.23 -10.49
N LEU A 105 -20.01 -12.29 -9.93
CA LEU A 105 -19.97 -13.61 -10.54
C LEU A 105 -20.74 -13.66 -11.87
N ARG A 106 -21.87 -12.95 -11.95
CA ARG A 106 -22.64 -12.83 -13.19
C ARG A 106 -21.81 -12.12 -14.26
N ASP A 107 -21.20 -11.00 -13.93
CA ASP A 107 -20.39 -10.22 -14.88
C ASP A 107 -19.19 -11.04 -15.40
N LEU A 108 -18.54 -11.79 -14.52
CA LEU A 108 -17.45 -12.70 -14.90
C LEU A 108 -17.94 -13.80 -15.86
N ARG A 109 -19.11 -14.38 -15.62
CA ARG A 109 -19.71 -15.40 -16.51
C ARG A 109 -20.03 -14.81 -17.87
N GLU A 110 -20.64 -13.63 -17.92
CA GLU A 110 -20.97 -12.94 -19.18
C GLU A 110 -19.70 -12.57 -19.97
N ARG A 111 -18.66 -12.08 -19.27
CA ARG A 111 -17.35 -11.79 -19.90
C ARG A 111 -16.69 -13.05 -20.44
N LYS A 112 -16.73 -14.16 -19.71
CA LYS A 112 -16.20 -15.45 -20.18
C LYS A 112 -16.95 -15.97 -21.39
N ALA A 113 -18.29 -15.94 -21.37
CA ALA A 113 -19.11 -16.39 -22.50
C ALA A 113 -18.85 -15.57 -23.78
N ARG A 114 -18.64 -14.25 -23.65
CA ARG A 114 -18.22 -13.40 -24.78
C ARG A 114 -16.85 -13.82 -25.33
N TYR A 115 -15.87 -14.00 -24.46
CA TYR A 115 -14.52 -14.43 -24.87
C TYR A 115 -14.54 -15.78 -25.61
N ASP A 116 -15.27 -16.75 -25.07
CA ASP A 116 -15.42 -18.10 -25.66
C ASP A 116 -16.23 -18.09 -26.98
N ALA A 117 -17.01 -17.04 -27.26
CA ALA A 117 -17.73 -16.90 -28.53
C ALA A 117 -16.89 -16.24 -29.63
N GLU A 118 -15.81 -15.55 -29.25
CA GLU A 118 -14.93 -14.79 -30.15
C GLU A 118 -13.64 -15.56 -30.52
N HIS A 119 -13.34 -16.70 -29.87
CA HIS A 119 -12.13 -17.53 -30.07
C HIS A 119 -12.47 -19.01 -30.11
#